data_AF-A0A498KYW8-F1
#
_entry.id   AF-A0A498KYW8-F1
#
_cell.length_a   1.000
_cell.length_b   1.000
_cell.length_c   1.000
_cell.angle_alpha   90.00
_cell.angle_beta   90.00
_cell.angle_gamma   90.00
#
_symmetry.space_group_name_H-M   'P 1'
#
loop_
_entity.id
_entity.type
_entity.pdbx_description
1 polymer ?
#
loop_
_entity_poly.entity_id
_entity_poly.type
_entity_poly.pdbx_seq_one_letter_code
_entity_poly.pdbx_strand_id
1 'polypeptide(L)'
;MDRRRVLVTLGSALSLPLAGCVVGGEPVAGTTALSGPTRSSDGAETHLEYARGGETVATMSLLGRGFVPEDGEGRFRLSVSHDSDLRAERLRYRLRAPAGDLETAVELYLQRPSGDSWPPITFSRADDPSRTLVAVDDLGRQGIGTVTLDFLADTAAEVAGFDLTVDALATFSGFGVGQFTATGTFEHRFEQNA
;
A
#
# COMPACT_ATOMS: atom_id res chain seq x y z
N MET A 1 -53.85 11.31 40.81
CA MET A 1 -53.05 10.11 40.52
C MET A 1 -52.30 10.34 39.22
N ASP A 2 -51.00 10.16 39.33
CA ASP A 2 -49.94 10.00 38.34
C ASP A 2 -49.61 11.01 37.23
N ARG A 3 -48.30 11.29 37.20
CA ARG A 3 -47.54 12.16 36.32
C ARG A 3 -46.98 11.33 35.18
N ARG A 4 -47.06 11.77 33.92
CA ARG A 4 -46.00 11.50 32.92
C ARG A 4 -45.83 12.70 31.98
N ARG A 5 -44.80 13.50 32.29
CA ARG A 5 -44.07 14.32 31.31
C ARG A 5 -43.00 13.42 30.69
N VAL A 6 -42.82 13.49 29.37
CA VAL A 6 -41.55 13.07 28.74
C VAL A 6 -41.16 14.14 27.72
N LEU A 7 -40.11 14.89 28.07
CA LEU A 7 -39.21 15.57 27.13
C LEU A 7 -38.30 14.51 26.50
N VAL A 8 -38.02 14.62 25.20
CA VAL A 8 -36.74 14.18 24.59
C VAL A 8 -36.44 15.21 23.48
N THR A 9 -35.68 16.26 23.78
CA THR A 9 -34.22 16.42 23.60
C THR A 9 -33.79 16.50 22.13
N LEU A 10 -33.42 17.71 21.72
CA LEU A 10 -32.67 18.05 20.50
C LEU A 10 -31.38 17.22 20.45
N GLY A 11 -31.29 16.32 19.47
CA GLY A 11 -30.05 15.63 19.12
C GLY A 11 -29.39 16.35 17.94
N SER A 12 -28.38 17.15 18.24
CA SER A 12 -27.53 17.84 17.27
C SER A 12 -26.99 16.87 16.23
N ALA A 13 -27.28 17.12 14.95
CA ALA A 13 -26.62 16.48 13.83
C ALA A 13 -25.16 16.98 13.81
N LEU A 14 -24.26 16.24 14.46
CA LEU A 14 -22.83 16.38 14.26
C LEU A 14 -22.49 15.81 12.89
N SER A 15 -22.52 16.68 11.89
CA SER A 15 -21.87 16.47 10.60
C SER A 15 -20.37 16.35 10.83
N LEU A 16 -19.86 15.14 10.95
CA LEU A 16 -18.43 14.87 10.82
C LEU A 16 -18.06 15.05 9.33
N PRO A 17 -17.05 15.88 9.00
CA PRO A 17 -16.53 15.94 7.64
C PRO A 17 -15.85 14.60 7.35
N LEU A 18 -16.42 13.83 6.42
CA LEU A 18 -15.78 12.68 5.79
C LEU A 18 -14.64 13.18 4.90
N ALA A 19 -13.50 13.50 5.51
CA ALA A 19 -12.23 13.64 4.80
C ALA A 19 -11.48 12.32 4.95
N GLY A 20 -11.39 11.57 3.87
CA GLY A 20 -10.66 10.33 3.81
C GLY A 20 -11.19 9.46 2.69
N CYS A 21 -10.80 9.79 1.46
CA CYS A 21 -10.94 8.90 0.31
C CYS A 21 -10.41 7.52 0.71
N VAL A 22 -11.30 6.56 0.91
CA VAL A 22 -10.91 5.15 1.08
C VAL A 22 -10.47 4.67 -0.30
N VAL A 23 -9.16 4.71 -0.53
CA VAL A 23 -8.53 4.18 -1.72
C VAL A 23 -8.17 2.71 -1.46
N GLY A 24 -8.57 1.81 -2.37
CA GLY A 24 -7.76 0.61 -2.60
C GLY A 24 -8.08 -0.68 -1.83
N GLY A 25 -9.12 -0.77 -1.01
CA GLY A 25 -9.54 -2.02 -0.36
C GLY A 25 -10.40 -1.76 0.88
N GLU A 26 -11.31 -2.67 1.22
CA GLU A 26 -12.08 -2.50 2.46
C GLU A 26 -11.18 -2.84 3.66
N PRO A 27 -11.05 -1.92 4.65
CA PRO A 27 -10.39 -2.25 5.90
C PRO A 27 -11.10 -3.45 6.53
N VAL A 28 -10.33 -4.34 7.15
CA VAL A 28 -10.89 -5.52 7.81
C VAL A 28 -11.76 -5.04 9.00
N ALA A 29 -12.98 -5.57 9.09
CA ALA A 29 -13.89 -5.23 10.19
C ALA A 29 -13.24 -5.52 11.55
N GLY A 30 -13.34 -4.57 12.48
CA GLY A 30 -12.72 -4.67 13.81
C GLY A 30 -11.27 -4.18 13.89
N THR A 31 -10.72 -3.61 12.82
CA THR A 31 -9.40 -2.98 12.83
C THR A 31 -9.46 -1.47 13.11
N THR A 32 -8.41 -0.94 13.73
CA THR A 32 -8.21 0.51 13.92
C THR A 32 -7.42 1.07 12.75
N ALA A 33 -7.92 2.10 12.08
CA ALA A 33 -7.20 2.73 10.98
C ALA A 33 -6.01 3.56 11.48
N LEU A 34 -4.84 3.34 10.88
CA LEU A 34 -3.69 4.23 10.92
C LEU A 34 -3.83 5.18 9.72
N SER A 35 -4.32 6.39 9.98
CA SER A 35 -4.68 7.36 8.95
C SER A 35 -3.79 8.60 8.98
N GLY A 36 -3.69 9.29 7.84
CA GLY A 36 -2.96 10.55 7.72
C GLY A 36 -1.45 10.38 7.82
N PRO A 37 -0.82 9.55 6.97
CA PRO A 37 0.62 9.35 7.02
C PRO A 37 1.36 10.66 6.74
N THR A 38 2.49 10.85 7.42
CA THR A 38 3.49 11.84 7.00
C THR A 38 4.20 11.28 5.78
N ARG A 39 4.26 12.06 4.69
CA ARG A 39 5.01 11.68 3.50
C ARG A 39 6.39 12.31 3.54
N SER A 40 7.42 11.52 3.30
CA SER A 40 8.81 11.95 3.15
C SER A 40 9.44 11.27 1.93
N SER A 41 10.53 11.84 1.41
CA SER A 41 11.27 11.27 0.29
C SER A 41 12.76 11.41 0.56
N ASP A 42 13.52 10.34 0.25
CA ASP A 42 14.98 10.29 0.31
C ASP A 42 15.51 9.74 -1.02
N GLY A 43 16.04 10.61 -1.86
CA GLY A 43 16.44 10.27 -3.23
C GLY A 43 15.27 9.70 -4.03
N ALA A 44 15.39 8.44 -4.46
CA ALA A 44 14.37 7.71 -5.22
C ALA A 44 13.39 6.91 -4.34
N GLU A 45 13.53 6.99 -3.02
CA GLU A 45 12.62 6.36 -2.06
C GLU A 45 11.58 7.36 -1.55
N THR A 46 10.34 6.92 -1.48
CA THR A 46 9.23 7.66 -0.86
C THR A 46 8.66 6.84 0.27
N HIS A 47 8.45 7.48 1.41
CA HIS A 47 7.90 6.87 2.62
C HIS A 47 6.53 7.45 2.96
N LEU A 48 5.66 6.59 3.50
CA LEU A 48 4.42 6.95 4.18
C LEU A 48 4.55 6.45 5.62
N GLU A 49 4.73 7.38 6.54
CA GLU A 49 4.97 7.12 7.97
C GLU A 49 3.69 7.30 8.76
N TYR A 50 3.29 6.27 9.49
CA TYR A 50 2.05 6.22 10.25
C TYR A 50 2.36 6.33 11.73
N ALA A 51 1.85 7.38 12.38
CA ALA A 51 2.10 7.63 13.79
C ALA A 51 0.88 7.34 14.68
N ARG A 52 1.17 6.89 15.91
CA ARG A 52 0.19 6.75 16.99
C ARG A 52 0.77 7.37 18.25
N GLY A 53 0.03 8.28 18.88
CA GLY A 53 0.52 8.95 20.10
C GLY A 53 1.74 9.84 19.87
N GLY A 54 2.02 10.24 18.62
CA GLY A 54 3.19 11.04 18.24
C GLY A 54 4.42 10.22 17.85
N GLU A 55 4.37 8.89 17.96
CA GLU A 55 5.46 8.00 17.58
C GLU A 55 5.12 7.24 16.29
N THR A 56 6.06 7.14 15.34
CA THR A 56 5.88 6.38 14.10
C THR A 56 5.88 4.89 14.41
N VAL A 57 4.77 4.21 14.12
CA VAL A 57 4.58 2.78 14.43
C VAL A 57 4.63 1.87 13.20
N ALA A 58 4.45 2.43 12.00
CA ALA A 58 4.56 1.71 10.74
C ALA A 58 5.01 2.64 9.62
N THR A 59 5.79 2.11 8.68
CA THR A 59 6.21 2.83 7.48
C THR A 59 5.98 1.95 6.27
N MET A 60 5.36 2.50 5.24
CA MET A 60 5.33 1.90 3.91
C MET A 60 6.28 2.68 3.00
N SER A 61 7.09 2.00 2.20
CA SER A 61 7.99 2.66 1.26
C SER A 61 7.81 2.16 -0.17
N LEU A 62 8.04 3.06 -1.12
CA LEU A 62 8.32 2.74 -2.51
C LEU A 62 9.71 3.26 -2.84
N LEU A 63 10.61 2.37 -3.25
CA LEU A 63 11.91 2.72 -3.83
C LEU A 63 11.88 2.42 -5.32
N GLY A 64 11.93 3.47 -6.14
CA GLY A 64 12.20 3.35 -7.57
C GLY A 64 13.69 3.13 -7.78
N ARG A 65 14.05 2.09 -8.52
CA ARG A 65 15.42 1.84 -8.97
C ARG A 65 15.41 2.08 -10.48
N GLY A 66 16.26 3.02 -10.90
CA GLY A 66 16.27 3.66 -12.23
C GLY A 66 15.88 2.79 -13.42
N PHE A 67 15.42 3.45 -14.48
CA PHE A 67 14.99 2.83 -15.72
C PHE A 67 16.14 2.78 -16.73
N VAL A 68 16.34 1.62 -17.37
CA VAL A 68 17.32 1.42 -18.46
C VAL A 68 16.54 1.34 -19.78
N PRO A 69 16.48 2.41 -20.58
CA PRO A 69 15.63 2.45 -21.77
C PRO A 69 16.02 1.45 -22.85
N GLU A 70 17.32 1.15 -22.98
CA GLU A 70 17.84 0.19 -23.97
C GLU A 70 17.32 -1.23 -23.71
N ASP A 71 17.10 -1.57 -22.44
CA ASP A 71 16.58 -2.86 -22.00
C ASP A 71 15.06 -2.80 -21.74
N GLY A 72 14.44 -1.62 -21.83
CA GLY A 72 13.04 -1.41 -21.47
C GLY A 72 12.70 -1.69 -20.01
N GLU A 73 13.72 -1.82 -19.14
CA GLU A 73 13.59 -2.41 -17.81
C GLU A 73 13.67 -1.34 -16.69
N GLY A 74 12.65 -1.28 -15.84
CA GLY A 74 12.61 -0.55 -14.58
C GLY A 74 12.50 -1.50 -13.40
N ARG A 75 13.05 -1.12 -12.25
CA ARG A 75 12.95 -1.92 -11.01
C ARG A 75 12.35 -1.09 -9.89
N PHE A 76 11.55 -1.71 -9.05
CA PHE A 76 11.12 -1.03 -7.83
C PHE A 76 10.90 -2.00 -6.69
N ARG A 77 10.90 -1.44 -5.50
CA ARG A 77 10.71 -2.16 -4.26
C ARG A 77 9.57 -1.55 -3.48
N LEU A 78 8.68 -2.39 -3.00
CA LEU A 78 7.69 -2.03 -1.99
C LEU A 78 8.11 -2.66 -0.67
N SER A 79 8.09 -1.88 0.40
CA SER A 79 8.36 -2.39 1.73
C SER A 79 7.36 -1.89 2.75
N VAL A 80 7.17 -2.68 3.80
CA VAL A 80 6.42 -2.31 4.99
C VAL A 80 7.26 -2.68 6.20
N SER A 81 7.62 -1.69 7.00
CA SER A 81 8.24 -1.87 8.31
C SER A 81 7.28 -1.42 9.41
N HIS A 82 7.52 -1.90 10.61
CA HIS A 82 6.72 -1.56 11.78
C HIS A 82 7.53 -1.68 13.07
N ASP A 83 7.04 -1.06 14.13
CA ASP A 83 7.60 -1.18 15.46
C ASP A 83 7.50 -2.61 16.01
N SER A 84 8.35 -2.94 17.00
CA SER A 84 8.44 -4.29 17.58
C SER A 84 7.15 -4.80 18.22
N ASP A 85 6.24 -3.89 18.59
CA ASP A 85 4.96 -4.22 19.22
C ASP A 85 3.87 -4.59 18.21
N LEU A 86 4.14 -4.34 16.92
CA LEU A 86 3.30 -4.72 15.81
C LEU A 86 3.88 -5.93 15.07
N ARG A 87 3.03 -6.50 14.22
CA ARG A 87 3.39 -7.53 13.24
C ARG A 87 2.54 -7.32 12.01
N ALA A 88 3.14 -7.31 10.82
CA ALA A 88 2.39 -7.31 9.58
C ALA A 88 1.70 -8.67 9.38
N GLU A 89 0.39 -8.65 9.16
CA GLU A 89 -0.43 -9.85 8.96
C GLU A 89 -0.79 -10.02 7.48
N ARG A 90 -1.14 -8.92 6.82
CA ARG A 90 -1.58 -8.93 5.41
C ARG A 90 -1.00 -7.76 4.64
N LEU A 91 -0.74 -8.00 3.36
CA LEU A 91 -0.36 -6.96 2.41
C LEU A 91 -1.20 -7.05 1.15
N ARG A 92 -1.60 -5.90 0.63
CA ARG A 92 -2.27 -5.79 -0.65
C ARG A 92 -1.76 -4.57 -1.40
N TYR A 93 -1.31 -4.77 -2.63
CA TYR A 93 -0.92 -3.72 -3.54
C TYR A 93 -1.79 -3.77 -4.80
N ARG A 94 -2.33 -2.62 -5.19
CA ARG A 94 -2.94 -2.43 -6.50
C ARG A 94 -2.03 -1.54 -7.32
N LEU A 95 -1.30 -2.17 -8.22
CA LEU A 95 -0.36 -1.53 -9.12
C LEU A 95 -1.12 -1.08 -10.36
N ARG A 96 -0.92 0.18 -10.76
CA ARG A 96 -1.41 0.76 -12.00
C ARG A 96 -0.23 1.24 -12.82
N ALA A 97 -0.08 0.66 -14.00
CA ALA A 97 0.88 1.11 -15.00
C ALA A 97 0.15 1.23 -16.34
N PRO A 98 0.69 1.99 -17.32
CA PRO A 98 0.14 2.06 -18.65
C PRO A 98 -0.10 0.66 -19.23
N ALA A 99 -1.31 0.43 -19.72
CA ALA A 99 -1.69 -0.75 -20.48
C ALA A 99 -2.44 -0.30 -21.72
N GLY A 100 -2.18 -0.92 -22.86
CA GLY A 100 -2.76 -0.48 -24.12
C GLY A 100 -2.01 -1.01 -25.33
N ASP A 101 -1.59 -0.11 -26.21
CA ASP A 101 -0.78 -0.46 -27.37
C ASP A 101 0.55 -1.10 -26.96
N LEU A 102 1.11 -1.91 -27.86
CA LEU A 102 2.39 -2.60 -27.63
C LEU A 102 3.54 -1.60 -27.43
N GLU A 103 3.38 -0.35 -27.84
CA GLU A 103 4.43 0.68 -27.77
C GLU A 103 4.50 1.36 -26.40
N THR A 104 3.44 1.32 -25.59
CA THR A 104 3.41 1.97 -24.26
C THR A 104 3.03 1.05 -23.12
N ALA A 105 2.65 -0.21 -23.41
CA ALA A 105 2.31 -1.18 -22.39
C ALA A 105 3.49 -1.50 -21.48
N VAL A 106 3.23 -1.47 -20.17
CA VAL A 106 4.17 -1.86 -19.12
C VAL A 106 3.73 -3.19 -18.54
N GLU A 107 4.58 -4.20 -18.64
CA GLU A 107 4.38 -5.48 -18.00
C GLU A 107 5.07 -5.50 -16.63
N LEU A 108 4.34 -5.95 -15.61
CA LEU A 108 4.85 -6.00 -14.24
C LEU A 108 5.13 -7.45 -13.86
N TYR A 109 6.30 -7.66 -13.27
CA TYR A 109 6.74 -8.97 -12.80
C TYR A 109 7.11 -8.88 -11.32
N LEU A 110 6.67 -9.87 -10.55
CA LEU A 110 7.12 -10.06 -9.18
C LEU A 110 8.43 -10.86 -9.19
N GLN A 111 9.51 -10.28 -8.67
CA GLN A 111 10.74 -11.03 -8.45
C GLN A 111 10.52 -12.02 -7.31
N ARG A 112 11.09 -13.22 -7.47
CA ARG A 112 11.01 -14.26 -6.43
C ARG A 112 11.55 -13.69 -5.10
N PRO A 113 10.71 -13.63 -4.04
CA PRO A 113 11.18 -13.16 -2.75
C PRO A 113 12.27 -14.09 -2.19
N SER A 114 13.27 -13.49 -1.56
CA SER A 114 14.40 -14.21 -0.96
C SER A 114 14.13 -14.56 0.52
N GLY A 115 15.02 -15.36 1.11
CA GLY A 115 14.95 -15.76 2.51
C GLY A 115 14.18 -17.06 2.75
N ASP A 116 13.50 -17.12 3.90
CA ASP A 116 12.68 -18.26 4.31
C ASP A 116 11.50 -18.52 3.34
N SER A 117 10.81 -19.64 3.50
CA SER A 117 9.61 -19.95 2.72
C SER A 117 8.58 -18.83 2.85
N TRP A 118 8.16 -18.27 1.71
CA TRP A 118 7.08 -17.30 1.67
C TRP A 118 5.71 -18.00 1.66
N PRO A 119 4.71 -17.41 2.34
CA PRO A 119 3.33 -17.82 2.16
C PRO A 119 2.87 -17.58 0.71
N PRO A 120 1.73 -18.15 0.29
CA PRO A 120 1.19 -17.93 -1.05
C PRO A 120 1.02 -16.43 -1.36
N ILE A 121 1.54 -16.01 -2.51
CA ILE A 121 1.37 -14.65 -3.03
C ILE A 121 0.42 -14.74 -4.22
N THR A 122 -0.70 -14.02 -4.12
CA THR A 122 -1.60 -13.84 -5.26
C THR A 122 -1.03 -12.73 -6.14
N PHE A 123 -0.71 -13.06 -7.38
CA PHE A 123 -0.27 -12.10 -8.40
C PHE A 123 -1.18 -12.26 -9.62
N SER A 124 -2.07 -11.29 -9.85
CA SER A 124 -3.11 -11.41 -10.86
C SER A 124 -3.45 -10.07 -11.48
N ARG A 125 -3.74 -10.07 -12.78
CA ARG A 125 -4.40 -8.93 -13.44
C ARG A 125 -5.83 -8.79 -12.89
N ALA A 126 -6.24 -7.58 -12.53
CA ALA A 126 -7.63 -7.29 -12.18
C ALA A 126 -8.49 -7.16 -13.46
N ASP A 127 -9.80 -6.91 -13.32
CA ASP A 127 -10.70 -6.80 -14.48
C ASP A 127 -10.32 -5.66 -15.45
N ASP A 128 -9.57 -4.67 -14.97
CA ASP A 128 -8.96 -3.60 -15.77
C ASP A 128 -7.53 -4.01 -16.17
N PRO A 129 -7.19 -4.04 -17.47
CA PRO A 129 -5.88 -4.49 -17.95
C PRO A 129 -4.70 -3.66 -17.45
N SER A 130 -4.94 -2.41 -17.04
CA SER A 130 -3.92 -1.54 -16.43
C SER A 130 -3.62 -1.86 -14.96
N ARG A 131 -4.36 -2.81 -14.36
CA ARG A 131 -4.32 -3.07 -12.92
C ARG A 131 -3.77 -4.45 -12.62
N THR A 132 -2.71 -4.48 -11.82
CA THR A 132 -2.16 -5.70 -11.23
C THR A 132 -2.42 -5.71 -9.73
N LEU A 133 -2.95 -6.81 -9.24
CA LEU A 133 -3.16 -7.08 -7.83
C LEU A 133 -2.03 -7.97 -7.32
N VAL A 134 -1.41 -7.54 -6.22
CA VAL A 134 -0.52 -8.35 -5.41
C VAL A 134 -1.14 -8.48 -4.02
N ALA A 135 -1.28 -9.69 -3.51
CA ALA A 135 -1.84 -9.90 -2.17
C ALA A 135 -1.17 -11.07 -1.44
N VAL A 136 -0.95 -10.87 -0.14
CA VAL A 136 -0.51 -11.89 0.82
C VAL A 136 -1.46 -11.82 2.00
N ASP A 137 -2.33 -12.82 2.15
CA ASP A 137 -3.43 -12.82 3.12
C ASP A 137 -3.06 -13.34 4.52
N ASP A 138 -1.91 -14.00 4.62
CA ASP A 138 -1.28 -14.43 5.88
C ASP A 138 0.24 -14.41 5.69
N LEU A 139 0.89 -13.38 6.20
CA LEU A 139 2.33 -13.23 6.11
C LEU A 139 3.09 -14.25 6.98
N GLY A 140 2.44 -14.87 7.96
CA GLY A 140 3.10 -15.77 8.89
C GLY A 140 4.38 -15.11 9.45
N ARG A 141 5.47 -15.88 9.49
CA ARG A 141 6.77 -15.40 9.99
C ARG A 141 7.38 -14.27 9.16
N GLN A 142 7.01 -14.13 7.89
CA GLN A 142 7.53 -13.06 7.03
C GLN A 142 7.06 -11.68 7.48
N GLY A 143 5.98 -11.62 8.28
CA GLY A 143 5.43 -10.38 8.80
C GLY A 143 6.19 -9.74 9.96
N ILE A 144 7.34 -10.28 10.35
CA ILE A 144 8.15 -9.75 11.45
C ILE A 144 9.21 -8.80 10.87
N GLY A 145 9.23 -7.56 11.37
CA GLY A 145 10.23 -6.57 10.99
C GLY A 145 9.85 -5.86 9.70
N THR A 146 10.66 -6.02 8.66
CA THR A 146 10.42 -5.37 7.36
C THR A 146 10.07 -6.40 6.30
N VAL A 147 8.86 -6.31 5.77
CA VAL A 147 8.41 -7.10 4.63
C VAL A 147 8.79 -6.36 3.36
N THR A 148 9.39 -7.05 2.40
CA THR A 148 9.85 -6.45 1.14
C THR A 148 9.46 -7.31 -0.05
N LEU A 149 8.91 -6.68 -1.09
CA LEU A 149 8.67 -7.28 -2.40
C LEU A 149 9.38 -6.44 -3.48
N ASP A 150 10.18 -7.10 -4.31
CA ASP A 150 10.88 -6.50 -5.44
C ASP A 150 10.15 -6.81 -6.74
N PHE A 151 10.09 -5.83 -7.63
CA PHE A 151 9.35 -5.89 -8.89
C PHE A 151 10.22 -5.46 -10.06
N LEU A 152 9.90 -6.05 -11.22
CA LEU A 152 10.33 -5.60 -12.52
C LEU A 152 9.16 -4.91 -13.23
N ALA A 153 9.46 -3.84 -13.94
CA ALA A 153 8.59 -3.26 -14.94
C ALA A 153 9.33 -3.36 -16.27
N ASP A 154 8.69 -3.98 -17.26
CA ASP A 154 9.26 -4.19 -18.58
C ASP A 154 8.37 -3.49 -19.61
N THR A 155 8.98 -2.92 -20.63
CA THR A 155 8.31 -2.15 -21.68
C THR A 155 8.74 -2.69 -23.03
N ALA A 156 7.77 -2.97 -23.91
CA ALA A 156 8.06 -3.63 -25.17
C ALA A 156 8.67 -2.71 -26.25
N ALA A 157 8.71 -1.39 -26.01
CA ALA A 157 9.28 -0.40 -26.92
C ALA A 157 10.19 0.58 -26.17
N GLU A 158 11.03 1.29 -26.92
CA GLU A 158 11.85 2.39 -26.41
C GLU A 158 10.95 3.54 -25.91
N VAL A 159 10.56 3.49 -24.64
CA VAL A 159 9.81 4.56 -23.98
C VAL A 159 10.76 5.46 -23.20
N ALA A 160 10.47 6.77 -23.15
CA ALA A 160 11.26 7.71 -22.34
C ALA A 160 11.04 7.54 -20.82
N GLY A 161 9.98 6.83 -20.44
CA GLY A 161 9.55 6.63 -19.08
C GLY A 161 8.07 6.31 -18.97
N PHE A 162 7.61 5.96 -17.77
CA PHE A 162 6.21 5.68 -17.48
C PHE A 162 5.86 6.01 -16.02
N ASP A 163 4.58 6.26 -15.78
CA ASP A 163 4.07 6.52 -14.43
C ASP A 163 3.54 5.21 -13.81
N LEU A 164 3.92 4.95 -12.56
CA LEU A 164 3.42 3.86 -11.73
C LEU A 164 2.64 4.45 -10.56
N THR A 165 1.40 4.00 -10.38
CA THR A 165 0.64 4.26 -9.15
C THR A 165 0.50 2.98 -8.34
N VAL A 166 0.72 3.06 -7.04
CA VAL A 166 0.56 1.92 -6.11
C VAL A 166 -0.40 2.32 -5.01
N ASP A 167 -1.57 1.68 -4.95
CA ASP A 167 -2.39 1.73 -3.75
C ASP A 167 -1.99 0.57 -2.82
N ALA A 168 -1.51 0.91 -1.63
CA ALA A 168 -1.05 -0.03 -0.63
C ALA A 168 -2.05 -0.12 0.53
N LEU A 169 -2.27 -1.34 1.00
CA LEU A 169 -2.96 -1.66 2.24
C LEU A 169 -2.12 -2.67 3.02
N ALA A 170 -1.83 -2.36 4.27
CA ALA A 170 -1.20 -3.26 5.22
C ALA A 170 -2.09 -3.44 6.44
N THR A 171 -2.28 -4.69 6.86
CA THR A 171 -2.95 -5.02 8.13
C THR A 171 -1.91 -5.49 9.12
N PHE A 172 -1.98 -4.98 10.34
CA PHE A 172 -1.09 -5.34 11.44
C PHE A 172 -1.88 -5.93 12.61
N SER A 173 -1.27 -6.84 13.34
CA SER A 173 -1.68 -7.19 14.70
C SER A 173 -0.70 -6.53 15.68
N GLY A 174 -1.19 -6.13 16.85
CA GLY A 174 -0.34 -5.66 17.92
C GLY A 174 -0.59 -6.44 19.21
N PHE A 175 0.49 -6.83 19.89
CA PHE A 175 0.40 -7.66 21.09
C PHE A 175 -0.38 -6.96 22.20
N GLY A 176 -1.60 -7.43 22.46
CA GLY A 176 -2.47 -6.87 23.50
C GLY A 176 -3.14 -5.52 23.15
N VAL A 177 -2.96 -5.00 21.95
CA VAL A 177 -3.45 -3.67 21.55
C VAL A 177 -4.44 -3.67 20.37
N GLY A 178 -4.68 -4.84 19.75
CA GLY A 178 -5.70 -5.03 18.72
C GLY A 178 -5.12 -5.16 17.30
N GLN A 179 -5.96 -4.99 16.29
CA GLN A 179 -5.57 -5.01 14.88
C GLN A 179 -5.63 -3.62 14.27
N PHE A 180 -4.73 -3.34 13.34
CA PHE A 180 -4.58 -2.05 12.69
C PHE A 180 -4.56 -2.19 11.17
N THR A 181 -4.98 -1.15 10.46
CA THR A 181 -4.86 -1.08 9.00
C THR A 181 -4.22 0.23 8.60
N ALA A 182 -3.18 0.21 7.78
CA ALA A 182 -2.59 1.37 7.14
C ALA A 182 -2.87 1.34 5.64
N THR A 183 -3.25 2.48 5.07
CA THR A 183 -3.50 2.64 3.63
C THR A 183 -2.76 3.84 3.08
N GLY A 184 -2.27 3.74 1.86
CA GLY A 184 -1.51 4.81 1.22
C GLY A 184 -1.44 4.65 -0.29
N THR A 185 -1.17 5.75 -0.98
CA THR A 185 -0.91 5.74 -2.42
C THR A 185 0.50 6.27 -2.67
N PHE A 186 1.24 5.59 -3.54
CA PHE A 186 2.48 6.08 -4.11
C PHE A 186 2.28 6.41 -5.58
N GLU A 187 2.91 7.48 -6.02
CA GLU A 187 3.03 7.86 -7.43
C GLU A 187 4.52 7.95 -7.71
N HIS A 188 4.98 7.24 -8.73
CA HIS A 188 6.39 7.21 -9.10
C HIS A 188 6.51 7.27 -10.61
N ARG A 189 7.38 8.15 -11.10
CA ARG A 189 7.70 8.27 -12.52
C ARG A 189 9.06 7.64 -12.76
N PHE A 190 9.07 6.59 -13.59
CA PHE A 190 10.31 6.02 -14.10
C PHE A 190 10.78 6.90 -15.24
N GLU A 191 12.00 7.43 -15.12
CA GLU A 191 12.63 8.25 -16.15
C GLU A 191 13.98 7.62 -16.51
N GLN A 192 14.42 7.85 -17.75
CA GLN A 192 15.76 7.50 -18.21
C GLN A 192 16.82 8.05 -17.24
N ASN A 193 17.68 7.16 -16.73
CA ASN A 193 18.86 7.61 -15.99
C ASN A 193 19.74 8.44 -16.95
N ALA A 194 19.95 9.72 -16.61
CA ALA A 194 20.84 10.62 -17.34
C ALA A 194 22.33 10.26 -17.12
#